data_AF-A0A1Q8BJE5-F1
#
_entry.id   AF-A0A1Q8BJE5-F1
#
_cell.length_a   1.000
_cell.length_b   1.000
_cell.length_c   1.000
_cell.angle_alpha   90.00
_cell.angle_beta   90.00
_cell.angle_gamma   90.00
#
_symmetry.space_group_name_H-M   'P 1'
#
loop_
_entity.id
_entity.type
_entity.pdbx_description
1 polymer ?
#
loop_
_entity_poly.entity_id
_entity_poly.type
_entity_poly.pdbx_seq_one_letter_code
_entity_poly.pdbx_strand_id
1 'polypeptide(L)'
;SADWCSDCIAYIPGLAKSLIMAKNNMLQARVVDYDAYRDMAEEFHIRAIPTIIVYDKNWKEIGRFVETPKKFGTVEEELCAILGSKGAAKV
;
A
#
# COMPACT_ATOMS: atom_id res chain seq x y z
N SER A 1 -7.13 5.98 -3.90
CA SER A 1 -6.71 6.47 -5.23
C SER A 1 -7.74 7.47 -5.72
N ALA A 2 -7.36 8.36 -6.63
CA ALA A 2 -8.29 9.24 -7.33
C ALA A 2 -7.75 9.53 -8.73
N ASP A 3 -8.63 9.83 -9.69
CA ASP A 3 -8.23 10.03 -11.10
C ASP A 3 -7.45 11.32 -11.33
N TRP A 4 -7.59 12.31 -10.45
CA TRP A 4 -6.86 13.58 -10.50
C TRP A 4 -5.49 13.53 -9.79
N CYS A 5 -5.18 12.42 -9.11
CA CYS A 5 -3.98 12.27 -8.32
C CYS A 5 -2.83 11.72 -9.16
N SER A 6 -1.90 12.59 -9.55
CA SER A 6 -0.72 12.25 -10.38
C SER A 6 0.11 11.10 -9.78
N ASP A 7 0.34 11.13 -8.46
CA ASP A 7 1.10 10.08 -7.77
C ASP A 7 0.35 8.73 -7.75
N CYS A 8 -0.98 8.78 -7.67
CA CYS A 8 -1.81 7.59 -7.74
C CYS A 8 -1.70 6.95 -9.13
N ILE A 9 -1.74 7.76 -10.19
CA ILE A 9 -1.54 7.30 -11.58
C ILE A 9 -0.13 6.72 -11.76
N ALA A 10 0.88 7.33 -11.14
CA ALA A 10 2.26 6.89 -11.25
C ALA A 10 2.53 5.56 -10.53
N TYR A 11 2.05 5.39 -9.30
CA TYR A 11 2.48 4.29 -8.43
C TYR A 11 1.54 3.08 -8.41
N ILE A 12 0.23 3.30 -8.47
CA ILE A 12 -0.75 2.21 -8.28
C ILE A 12 -0.69 1.16 -9.40
N PRO A 13 -0.58 1.51 -10.70
CA PRO A 13 -0.51 0.51 -11.76
C PRO A 13 0.73 -0.40 -11.67
N GLY A 14 1.89 0.16 -11.33
CA GLY A 14 3.13 -0.59 -11.12
C GLY A 14 3.00 -1.60 -10.00
N LEU A 15 2.47 -1.15 -8.85
CA LEU A 15 2.20 -2.02 -7.70
C LEU A 15 1.21 -3.15 -8.05
N ALA A 16 0.10 -2.82 -8.71
CA ALA A 16 -0.89 -3.82 -9.13
C ALA A 16 -0.26 -4.90 -10.03
N LYS A 17 0.59 -4.49 -10.99
CA LYS A 17 1.32 -5.40 -11.86
C LYS A 17 2.29 -6.29 -11.05
N SER A 18 3.03 -5.72 -10.12
CA SER A 18 3.95 -6.45 -9.24
C SER A 18 3.24 -7.53 -8.42
N LEU A 19 2.05 -7.23 -7.88
CA LEU A 19 1.24 -8.18 -7.12
C LEU A 19 0.72 -9.33 -8.01
N ILE A 20 0.27 -9.03 -9.23
CA ILE A 20 -0.15 -10.06 -10.21
C ILE A 20 1.03 -10.95 -10.57
N MET A 21 2.21 -10.37 -10.81
CA MET A 21 3.42 -11.10 -11.16
C MET A 21 3.97 -11.97 -10.03
N ALA A 22 3.78 -11.56 -8.76
CA ALA A 22 4.19 -12.33 -7.60
C ALA A 22 3.48 -13.69 -7.49
N LYS A 23 2.29 -13.85 -8.12
CA LYS A 23 1.48 -15.08 -8.11
C LYS A 23 1.33 -15.70 -6.72
N ASN A 24 1.23 -14.84 -5.70
CA ASN A 24 1.17 -15.24 -4.30
C ASN A 24 -0.25 -15.02 -3.78
N ASN A 25 -1.00 -16.10 -3.60
CA ASN A 25 -2.39 -16.04 -3.12
C ASN A 25 -2.52 -15.52 -1.67
N MET A 26 -1.41 -15.42 -0.94
CA MET A 26 -1.38 -14.80 0.40
C MET A 26 -1.37 -13.27 0.34
N LEU A 27 -1.05 -12.68 -0.82
CA LEU A 27 -1.08 -11.25 -1.03
C LEU A 27 -2.39 -10.86 -1.72
N GLN A 28 -3.14 -9.98 -1.08
CA GLN A 28 -4.34 -9.38 -1.64
C GLN A 28 -4.20 -7.86 -1.55
N ALA A 29 -4.56 -7.17 -2.63
CA ALA A 29 -4.66 -5.72 -2.63
C ALA A 29 -6.03 -5.30 -3.13
N ARG A 30 -6.52 -4.19 -2.55
CA ARG A 30 -7.72 -3.51 -2.98
C ARG A 30 -7.40 -2.04 -3.11
N VAL A 31 -7.83 -1.45 -4.21
CA VAL A 31 -7.75 -0.01 -4.43
C VAL A 31 -9.10 0.57 -4.07
N VAL A 32 -9.09 1.53 -3.16
CA VAL A 32 -10.28 2.26 -2.71
C VAL A 32 -10.25 3.65 -3.34
N ASP A 33 -11.38 4.07 -3.91
CA ASP A 33 -11.55 5.43 -4.42
C ASP A 33 -11.69 6.42 -3.27
N TYR A 34 -10.87 7.46 -3.25
CA TYR A 34 -10.82 8.42 -2.15
C TYR A 34 -12.05 9.35 -2.13
N ASP A 35 -12.56 9.73 -3.29
CA ASP A 35 -13.69 10.66 -3.38
C ASP A 35 -15.01 9.95 -3.11
N ALA A 36 -15.15 8.70 -3.55
CA ALA A 36 -16.36 7.91 -3.32
C ALA A 36 -16.50 7.41 -1.87
N TYR A 37 -15.40 7.28 -1.11
CA TYR A 37 -15.39 6.70 0.24
C TYR A 37 -14.63 7.58 1.26
N ARG A 38 -15.04 8.85 1.37
CA ARG A 38 -14.40 9.82 2.27
C ARG A 38 -14.56 9.50 3.76
N ASP A 39 -15.69 8.93 4.14
CA ASP A 39 -15.97 8.44 5.49
C ASP A 39 -14.94 7.39 5.92
N MET A 40 -14.67 6.42 5.04
CA MET A 40 -13.64 5.42 5.27
C MET A 40 -12.24 6.06 5.28
N ALA A 41 -11.97 7.02 4.39
CA ALA A 41 -10.71 7.75 4.41
C ALA A 41 -10.46 8.46 5.76
N GLU A 42 -11.49 9.05 6.36
CA GLU A 42 -11.43 9.65 7.70
C GLU A 42 -11.19 8.61 8.80
N GLU A 43 -11.93 7.49 8.77
CA GLU A 43 -11.80 6.38 9.72
C GLU A 43 -10.38 5.80 9.75
N PHE A 44 -9.77 5.61 8.58
CA PHE A 44 -8.39 5.10 8.44
C PHE A 44 -7.31 6.19 8.58
N HIS A 45 -7.72 7.43 8.88
CA HIS A 45 -6.86 8.60 9.02
C HIS A 45 -5.99 8.88 7.79
N ILE A 46 -6.58 8.76 6.60
CA ILE A 46 -5.93 9.05 5.32
C ILE A 46 -5.90 10.57 5.12
N ARG A 47 -4.71 11.17 5.22
CA ARG A 47 -4.52 12.63 5.02
C ARG A 47 -3.93 13.01 3.67
N ALA A 48 -3.40 12.04 2.94
CA ALA A 48 -2.76 12.21 1.64
C ALA A 48 -2.97 10.95 0.79
N ILE A 49 -2.98 11.09 -0.52
CA ILE A 49 -3.08 9.99 -1.46
C ILE A 49 -1.90 10.00 -2.46
N PRO A 50 -1.41 8.82 -2.89
CA PRO A 50 -1.85 7.49 -2.43
C PRO A 50 -1.32 7.18 -1.01
N THR A 51 -2.20 6.64 -0.17
CA THR A 51 -1.79 5.94 1.06
C THR A 51 -2.06 4.45 0.87
N ILE A 52 -1.05 3.63 1.11
CA ILE A 52 -1.14 2.17 1.00
C ILE A 52 -0.90 1.59 2.38
N ILE A 53 -1.94 0.99 2.98
CA ILE A 53 -1.85 0.38 4.30
C ILE A 53 -1.61 -1.13 4.12
N VAL A 54 -0.63 -1.65 4.85
CA VAL A 54 -0.27 -3.07 4.83
C VAL A 54 -0.74 -3.71 6.12
N TYR A 55 -1.51 -4.77 5.99
CA TYR A 55 -2.00 -5.59 7.10
C TYR A 55 -1.33 -6.96 7.09
N ASP A 56 -1.12 -7.54 8.26
CA ASP A 56 -0.79 -8.97 8.38
C ASP A 56 -2.05 -9.84 8.35
N LYS A 57 -1.85 -11.16 8.38
CA LYS A 57 -2.94 -12.16 8.34
C LYS A 57 -3.97 -12.05 9.47
N ASN A 58 -3.66 -11.31 10.56
CA ASN A 58 -4.54 -11.09 11.69
C ASN A 58 -5.24 -9.72 11.61
N TRP A 59 -5.25 -9.07 10.43
CA TRP A 59 -5.78 -7.72 10.23
C TRP A 59 -5.10 -6.65 11.09
N LYS A 60 -3.89 -6.92 11.57
CA LYS A 60 -3.09 -5.91 12.25
C LYS A 60 -2.30 -5.11 11.22
N GLU A 61 -2.46 -3.79 11.25
CA GLU A 61 -1.62 -2.90 10.46
C GLU A 61 -0.15 -3.07 10.86
N ILE A 62 0.70 -3.33 9.87
CA ILE A 62 2.16 -3.50 10.07
C ILE A 62 2.97 -2.33 9.51
N GLY A 63 2.35 -1.48 8.70
CA GLY A 63 2.93 -0.26 8.19
C GLY A 63 2.08 0.34 7.07
N ARG A 64 2.42 1.56 6.68
CA ARG A 64 1.79 2.25 5.56
C ARG A 64 2.79 3.11 4.78
N PHE A 65 2.62 3.15 3.47
CA PHE A 65 3.25 4.12 2.57
C PHE A 65 2.32 5.34 2.44
N VAL A 66 2.88 6.55 2.43
CA VAL A 66 2.11 7.80 2.33
C VAL A 66 2.78 8.73 1.31
N GLU A 67 2.09 8.95 0.20
CA GLU A 67 2.40 9.90 -0.89
C GLU A 67 3.71 9.61 -1.63
N THR A 68 4.85 9.66 -0.95
CA THR A 68 6.19 9.60 -1.55
C THR A 68 7.09 8.58 -0.83
N PRO A 69 7.97 7.84 -1.55
CA PRO A 69 9.01 7.03 -0.93
C PRO A 69 9.91 7.87 -0.01
N LYS A 70 10.28 7.35 1.15
CA LYS A 70 11.05 8.09 2.17
C LYS A 70 12.46 7.52 2.39
N LYS A 71 12.58 6.20 2.28
CA LYS A 71 13.79 5.41 2.54
C LYS A 71 14.35 4.78 1.27
N PHE A 72 13.49 4.40 0.33
CA PHE A 72 13.87 3.71 -0.90
C PHE A 72 13.47 4.49 -2.15
N GLY A 73 13.91 4.01 -3.33
CA GLY A 73 13.68 4.70 -4.60
C GLY A 73 12.29 4.48 -5.16
N THR A 74 11.60 3.41 -4.73
CA THR A 74 10.30 3.01 -5.28
C THR A 74 9.30 2.63 -4.20
N VAL A 75 8.00 2.65 -4.55
CA VAL A 75 6.91 2.22 -3.66
C VAL A 75 7.03 0.73 -3.34
N GLU A 76 7.42 -0.08 -4.33
CA GLU A 76 7.61 -1.52 -4.18
C GLU A 76 8.71 -1.85 -3.16
N GLU A 77 9.83 -1.12 -3.15
CA GLU A 77 10.89 -1.32 -2.16
C GLU A 77 10.45 -0.96 -0.74
N GLU A 78 9.69 0.13 -0.58
CA GLU A 78 9.10 0.52 0.71
C GLU A 78 8.14 -0.56 1.23
N LEU A 79 7.26 -1.06 0.37
CA LEU A 79 6.31 -2.12 0.75
C LEU A 79 7.01 -3.44 1.05
N CYS A 80 8.04 -3.80 0.29
CA CYS A 80 8.91 -4.94 0.58
C CYS A 80 9.58 -4.79 1.95
N ALA A 81 10.05 -3.59 2.31
CA ALA A 81 10.61 -3.35 3.63
C ALA A 81 9.56 -3.47 4.75
N ILE A 82 8.34 -2.95 4.54
CA ILE A 82 7.24 -3.10 5.51
C ILE A 82 6.90 -4.58 5.73
N LEU A 83 6.81 -5.37 4.65
CA LEU A 83 6.55 -6.81 4.70
C LEU A 83 7.73 -7.57 5.33
N GLY A 84 8.96 -7.22 4.98
CA GLY A 84 10.20 -7.84 5.46
C GLY A 84 10.54 -7.52 6.91
N SER A 85 10.03 -6.42 7.46
CA SER A 85 10.27 -6.00 8.86
C SER A 85 9.73 -6.99 9.90
N LYS A 86 8.85 -7.93 9.51
CA LYS A 86 8.42 -9.07 10.34
C LYS A 86 9.02 -10.42 9.91
N GLY A 87 9.91 -10.44 8.92
CA GLY A 87 10.57 -11.64 8.40
C GLY A 87 11.77 -12.14 9.19
N ALA A 88 12.26 -11.37 10.19
CA ALA A 88 13.18 -11.89 11.21
C ALA A 88 12.41 -12.58 12.36
N ALA A 89 11.35 -13.32 12.04
CA ALA A 89 10.83 -14.34 12.92
C ALA A 89 11.69 -15.58 12.71
N LYS A 90 12.60 -15.80 13.68
CA LYS A 90 13.46 -16.98 13.82
C LYS A 90 12.80 -18.25 13.28
N VAL A 91 13.46 -18.90 12.33
CA VAL A 91 13.49 -20.36 12.19
C VAL A 91 14.87 -20.86 12.60
#